data_AF-A0A0D2AGX6-F1
#
_entry.id   AF-A0A0D2AGX6-F1
#
_cell.length_a   1.000
_cell.length_b   1.000
_cell.length_c   1.000
_cell.angle_alpha   90.00
_cell.angle_beta   90.00
_cell.angle_gamma   90.00
#
_symmetry.space_group_name_H-M   'P 1'
#
loop_
_entity.id
_entity.type
_entity.pdbx_description
1 polymer ?
#
loop_
_entity_poly.entity_id
_entity_poly.type
_entity_poly.pdbx_seq_one_letter_code
_entity_poly.pdbx_strand_id
1 'polypeptide(L)'
;MGRERQKKKNRSSVSKAKLKTNRTKAGKKKVNFLGNAIIAANWDRKLTVSQNYKRLGLSSKLNPTTGGTEKKIPAAGDENQQRTRDSLAIAGVVPSQIKPQEVQVVRDPTTGRILKVIRPDEDETYDNPLNDPLNDLPDDDSRARKPRPLAEHDIVSQLEAQAAEEEKLELKKRPRQQSQREQEWLTKLVEKHGDNIRAMVRDKKLNPMQQTEGDISKRLKKWMAQNAATT
;
A
#
# COMPACT_ATOMS: atom_id res chain seq x y z
N MET A 1 19.54 17.30 -40.65
CA MET A 1 19.74 18.77 -40.56
C MET A 1 18.85 19.55 -41.56
N GLY A 2 17.63 19.08 -41.85
CA GLY A 2 16.81 19.66 -42.94
C GLY A 2 15.75 20.68 -42.53
N ARG A 3 15.40 20.80 -41.23
CA ARG A 3 14.33 21.72 -40.79
C ARG A 3 14.81 23.16 -40.68
N GLU A 4 14.26 24.05 -41.49
CA GLU A 4 14.57 25.49 -41.51
C GLU A 4 14.37 26.17 -40.15
N ARG A 5 13.31 25.81 -39.43
CA ARG A 5 13.08 26.30 -38.06
C ARG A 5 14.23 25.98 -37.12
N GLN A 6 14.86 24.80 -37.24
CA GLN A 6 16.02 24.45 -36.42
C GLN A 6 17.27 25.20 -36.85
N LYS A 7 17.44 25.48 -38.16
CA LYS A 7 18.51 26.34 -38.68
C LYS A 7 18.38 27.78 -38.13
N LYS A 8 17.18 28.36 -38.15
CA LYS A 8 16.90 29.70 -37.58
C LYS A 8 17.19 29.76 -36.08
N LYS A 9 16.79 28.74 -35.32
CA LYS A 9 17.11 28.60 -33.88
C LYS A 9 18.60 28.45 -33.59
N ASN A 10 19.36 27.80 -34.48
CA ASN A 10 20.81 27.66 -34.31
C ASN A 10 21.57 28.96 -34.69
N ARG A 11 21.02 29.78 -35.60
CA ARG A 11 21.62 31.07 -36.01
C ARG A 11 21.27 32.22 -35.06
N SER A 12 20.15 32.15 -34.34
CA SER A 12 19.81 33.17 -33.35
C SER A 12 20.81 33.17 -32.19
N SER A 13 21.21 34.36 -31.72
CA SER A 13 22.03 34.55 -30.51
C SER A 13 21.30 34.18 -29.20
N VAL A 14 20.06 33.73 -29.28
CA VAL A 14 19.24 33.30 -28.14
C VAL A 14 19.76 31.96 -27.61
N SER A 15 19.99 31.90 -26.30
CA SER A 15 20.42 30.66 -25.63
C SER A 15 19.40 29.54 -25.84
N LYS A 16 19.88 28.31 -26.09
CA LYS A 16 19.00 27.16 -26.27
C LYS A 16 18.33 26.80 -24.94
N ALA A 17 17.00 26.85 -24.91
CA ALA A 17 16.23 26.34 -23.78
C ALA A 17 16.48 24.83 -23.62
N LYS A 18 17.12 24.45 -22.51
CA LYS A 18 17.35 23.05 -22.13
C LYS A 18 16.39 22.71 -20.99
N LEU A 19 15.73 21.55 -21.09
CA LEU A 19 14.94 21.05 -19.96
C LEU A 19 15.87 20.75 -18.78
N LYS A 20 15.53 21.22 -17.58
CA LYS A 20 16.20 20.79 -16.36
C LYS A 20 15.89 19.31 -16.16
N THR A 21 16.91 18.47 -16.25
CA THR A 21 16.74 17.03 -16.05
C THR A 21 16.91 16.69 -14.57
N ASN A 22 16.15 15.71 -14.09
CA ASN A 22 16.32 15.13 -12.74
C ASN A 22 17.53 14.17 -12.69
N ARG A 23 18.66 14.63 -13.24
CA ARG A 23 19.92 13.90 -13.29
C ARG A 23 21.04 14.75 -12.71
N THR A 24 22.00 14.09 -12.09
CA THR A 24 23.25 14.68 -11.62
C THR A 24 24.12 15.07 -12.82
N LYS A 25 25.18 15.86 -12.58
CA LYS A 25 26.17 16.19 -13.63
C LYS A 25 26.78 14.94 -14.28
N ALA A 26 26.91 13.85 -13.52
CA ALA A 26 27.38 12.55 -13.98
C ALA A 26 26.29 11.67 -14.65
N GLY A 27 25.10 12.22 -14.95
CA GLY A 27 24.02 11.51 -15.64
C GLY A 27 23.16 10.57 -14.77
N LYS A 28 23.54 10.31 -13.52
CA LYS A 28 22.75 9.48 -12.59
C LYS A 28 21.43 10.16 -12.20
N LYS A 29 20.35 9.40 -12.06
CA LYS A 29 19.05 9.91 -11.58
C LYS A 29 19.20 10.47 -10.16
N LYS A 30 18.65 11.65 -9.91
CA LYS A 30 18.58 12.22 -8.55
C LYS A 30 17.50 11.47 -7.76
N VAL A 31 17.83 11.06 -6.54
CA VAL A 31 16.88 10.46 -5.60
C VAL A 31 16.20 11.61 -4.85
N ASN A 32 14.87 11.57 -4.79
CA ASN A 32 14.07 12.52 -4.02
C ASN A 32 13.58 11.80 -2.77
N PHE A 33 13.89 12.32 -1.58
CA PHE A 33 13.55 11.69 -0.30
C PHE A 33 12.18 12.13 0.25
N LEU A 34 11.42 12.94 -0.50
CA LEU A 34 10.06 13.41 -0.17
C LEU A 34 9.91 14.02 1.23
N GLY A 35 11.00 14.52 1.83
CA GLY A 35 10.98 15.12 3.18
C GLY A 35 11.40 14.18 4.31
N ASN A 36 11.70 12.90 4.03
CA ASN A 36 12.21 11.99 5.04
C ASN A 36 13.70 12.25 5.32
N ALA A 37 13.99 12.89 6.45
CA ALA A 37 15.35 13.23 6.87
C ALA A 37 16.17 11.99 7.27
N ILE A 38 15.55 10.99 7.91
CA ILE A 38 16.20 9.77 8.40
C ILE A 38 16.77 8.97 7.23
N ILE A 39 15.98 8.76 6.17
CA ILE A 39 16.42 8.06 4.96
C ILE A 39 17.48 8.87 4.23
N ALA A 40 17.32 10.20 4.14
CA ALA A 40 18.27 11.06 3.45
C ALA A 40 19.67 11.05 4.09
N ALA A 41 19.75 11.03 5.42
CA ALA A 41 21.00 10.95 6.17
C ALA A 41 21.73 9.62 5.94
N ASN A 42 20.98 8.53 5.85
CA ASN A 42 21.52 7.18 5.71
C ASN A 42 21.67 6.71 4.24
N TRP A 43 21.49 7.60 3.27
CA TRP A 43 21.50 7.24 1.85
C TRP A 43 22.90 7.31 1.22
N ASP A 44 23.48 6.16 0.85
CA ASP A 44 24.73 6.14 0.10
C ASP A 44 24.49 6.32 -1.41
N ARG A 45 25.04 7.39 -1.97
CA ARG A 45 24.91 7.73 -3.40
C ARG A 45 25.78 6.85 -4.32
N LYS A 46 26.69 6.07 -3.74
CA LYS A 46 27.54 5.12 -4.48
C LYS A 46 26.79 3.81 -4.77
N LEU A 47 25.91 3.41 -3.86
CA LEU A 47 25.13 2.19 -3.96
C LEU A 47 23.90 2.36 -4.85
N THR A 48 23.37 1.23 -5.34
CA THR A 48 22.10 1.19 -6.06
C THR A 48 20.93 1.36 -5.09
N VAL A 49 19.76 1.72 -5.62
CA VAL A 49 18.52 1.86 -4.83
C VAL A 49 18.23 0.56 -4.09
N SER A 50 18.27 -0.60 -4.75
CA SER A 50 17.99 -1.90 -4.11
C SER A 50 18.99 -2.23 -3.00
N GLN A 51 20.29 -1.94 -3.21
CA GLN A 51 21.33 -2.15 -2.19
C GLN A 51 21.12 -1.25 -0.96
N ASN A 52 20.76 0.02 -1.16
CA ASN A 52 20.49 0.94 -0.06
C ASN A 52 19.28 0.49 0.75
N TYR A 53 18.15 0.24 0.10
CA TYR A 53 16.95 -0.22 0.81
C TYR A 53 17.24 -1.50 1.60
N LYS A 54 17.95 -2.46 1.00
CA LYS A 54 18.40 -3.67 1.70
C LYS A 54 19.31 -3.38 2.91
N ARG A 55 20.23 -2.42 2.81
CA ARG A 55 21.08 -1.99 3.93
C ARG A 55 20.27 -1.34 5.05
N LEU A 56 19.24 -0.58 4.69
CA LEU A 56 18.33 0.07 5.63
C LEU A 56 17.33 -0.91 6.28
N GLY A 57 17.27 -2.17 5.84
CA GLY A 57 16.26 -3.12 6.30
C GLY A 57 14.90 -2.96 5.63
N LEU A 58 14.82 -2.21 4.53
CA LEU A 58 13.59 -1.92 3.80
C LEU A 58 13.52 -2.72 2.49
N SER A 59 12.31 -3.08 2.06
CA SER A 59 12.10 -3.70 0.75
C SER A 59 12.13 -2.65 -0.37
N SER A 60 12.89 -2.89 -1.43
CA SER A 60 12.94 -1.97 -2.60
C SER A 60 11.75 -2.12 -3.56
N LYS A 61 11.13 -3.31 -3.59
CA LYS A 61 9.97 -3.66 -4.42
C LYS A 61 9.10 -4.64 -3.64
N LEU A 62 7.78 -4.49 -3.77
CA LEU A 62 6.79 -5.37 -3.14
C LEU A 62 6.54 -6.66 -3.93
N ASN A 63 6.85 -6.69 -5.23
CA ASN A 63 6.66 -7.88 -6.05
C ASN A 63 7.97 -8.68 -6.16
N PRO A 64 7.90 -10.01 -6.40
CA PRO A 64 9.07 -10.81 -6.70
C PRO A 64 9.84 -10.18 -7.86
N THR A 65 11.16 -10.02 -7.68
CA THR A 65 11.99 -9.45 -8.74
C THR A 65 12.20 -10.48 -9.84
N THR A 66 11.84 -10.15 -11.08
CA THR A 66 12.17 -10.98 -12.24
C THR A 66 13.68 -11.00 -12.46
N GLY A 67 14.27 -12.18 -12.66
CA GLY A 67 15.69 -12.36 -12.94
C GLY A 67 16.57 -12.56 -11.70
N GLY A 68 17.89 -12.50 -11.90
CA GLY A 68 18.86 -12.71 -10.83
C GLY A 68 19.07 -11.48 -9.96
N THR A 69 19.07 -11.66 -8.64
CA THR A 69 19.50 -10.64 -7.68
C THR A 69 20.99 -10.80 -7.36
N GLU A 70 21.66 -9.68 -7.07
CA GLU A 70 23.05 -9.70 -6.60
C GLU A 70 23.15 -10.50 -5.29
N LYS A 71 23.97 -11.55 -5.31
CA LYS A 71 24.31 -12.34 -4.12
C LYS A 71 25.54 -11.72 -3.49
N LYS A 72 25.49 -11.41 -2.19
CA LYS A 72 26.70 -11.05 -1.45
C LYS A 72 27.59 -12.29 -1.39
N ILE A 73 28.81 -12.15 -1.86
CA ILE A 73 29.84 -13.17 -1.70
C ILE A 73 30.30 -13.06 -0.24
N PRO A 74 30.17 -14.10 0.59
CA PRO A 74 30.72 -14.07 1.94
C PRO A 74 32.25 -13.91 1.84
N ALA A 75 32.85 -13.19 2.79
CA ALA A 75 34.30 -13.07 2.85
C ALA A 75 34.91 -14.48 2.99
N ALA A 76 36.04 -14.72 2.31
CA ALA A 76 36.71 -16.02 2.30
C ALA A 76 36.99 -16.48 3.74
N GLY A 77 36.28 -17.52 4.20
CA GLY A 77 36.36 -18.05 5.57
C GLY A 77 35.02 -18.39 6.22
N ASP A 78 33.88 -17.95 5.67
CA ASP A 78 32.55 -18.24 6.23
C ASP A 78 31.73 -19.14 5.29
N GLU A 79 32.16 -20.40 5.16
CA GLU A 79 31.55 -21.37 4.25
C GLU A 79 30.29 -22.04 4.83
N ASN A 80 30.02 -21.84 6.12
CA ASN A 80 28.95 -22.53 6.85
C ASN A 80 27.70 -21.67 7.12
N GLN A 81 27.71 -20.39 6.76
CA GLN A 81 26.45 -19.66 6.62
C GLN A 81 25.76 -20.14 5.34
N GLN A 82 24.88 -21.13 5.51
CA GLN A 82 23.85 -21.48 4.53
C GLN A 82 23.39 -20.20 3.86
N ARG A 83 23.33 -20.19 2.52
CA ARG A 83 22.89 -19.04 1.71
C ARG A 83 21.46 -18.66 2.13
N THR A 84 21.32 -17.97 3.25
CA THR A 84 20.03 -17.59 3.82
C THR A 84 19.45 -16.65 2.80
N ARG A 85 18.36 -17.09 2.18
CA ARG A 85 17.60 -16.25 1.27
C ARG A 85 17.30 -14.97 2.03
N ASP A 86 17.45 -13.85 1.33
CA ASP A 86 17.18 -12.54 1.88
C ASP A 86 15.76 -12.56 2.48
N SER A 87 15.63 -12.29 3.79
CA SER A 87 14.34 -12.40 4.48
C SER A 87 13.27 -11.49 3.89
N LEU A 88 13.68 -10.48 3.13
CA LEU A 88 12.82 -9.51 2.47
C LEU A 88 12.55 -9.85 0.99
N ALA A 89 13.17 -10.90 0.45
CA ALA A 89 12.94 -11.33 -0.93
C ALA A 89 11.69 -12.21 -0.99
N ILE A 90 10.65 -11.71 -1.66
CA ILE A 90 9.46 -12.50 -2.01
C ILE A 90 9.89 -13.47 -3.10
N ALA A 91 10.05 -14.74 -2.74
CA ALA A 91 10.21 -15.81 -3.71
C ALA A 91 8.88 -15.98 -4.43
N GLY A 92 8.91 -15.95 -5.77
CA GLY A 92 7.78 -16.47 -6.54
C GLY A 92 7.55 -17.91 -6.13
N VAL A 93 6.29 -18.29 -5.89
CA VAL A 93 5.94 -19.66 -5.55
C VAL A 93 6.05 -20.51 -6.81
N VAL A 94 7.27 -20.90 -7.14
CA VAL A 94 7.51 -21.92 -8.16
C VAL A 94 7.54 -23.24 -7.40
N PRO A 95 6.60 -24.18 -7.67
CA PRO A 95 6.65 -25.49 -7.03
C PRO A 95 7.98 -26.14 -7.38
N SER A 96 8.85 -26.28 -6.37
CA SER A 96 10.23 -26.75 -6.56
C SER A 96 10.31 -28.24 -6.96
N GLN A 97 9.19 -28.96 -6.82
CA GLN A 97 9.09 -30.38 -7.11
C GLN A 97 7.72 -30.65 -7.75
N ILE A 98 7.66 -30.63 -9.07
CA ILE A 98 6.55 -31.25 -9.80
C ILE A 98 6.90 -32.74 -9.84
N LYS A 99 6.26 -33.55 -8.99
CA LYS A 99 6.39 -35.01 -9.08
C LYS A 99 5.61 -35.46 -10.32
N PRO A 100 6.26 -35.99 -11.38
CA PRO A 100 5.52 -36.49 -12.54
C PRO A 100 4.64 -37.65 -12.08
N GLN A 101 3.32 -37.50 -12.22
CA GLN A 101 2.35 -38.54 -11.88
C GLN A 101 1.84 -39.16 -13.17
N GLU A 102 1.95 -40.49 -13.26
CA GLU A 102 1.35 -41.25 -14.35
C GLU A 102 -0.13 -41.50 -14.05
N VAL A 103 -0.99 -41.24 -15.05
CA VAL A 103 -2.43 -41.36 -14.90
C VAL A 103 -2.99 -42.15 -16.07
N GLN A 104 -3.80 -43.17 -15.78
CA GLN A 104 -4.42 -43.98 -16.81
C GLN A 104 -5.69 -43.29 -17.33
N VAL A 105 -5.79 -43.15 -18.64
CA VAL A 105 -6.91 -42.45 -19.30
C VAL A 105 -7.66 -43.44 -20.19
N VAL A 106 -8.92 -43.71 -19.84
CA VAL A 106 -9.85 -44.50 -20.65
C VAL A 106 -10.55 -43.55 -21.64
N ARG A 107 -10.41 -43.84 -22.95
CA ARG A 107 -11.03 -43.07 -24.03
C ARG A 107 -12.07 -43.89 -24.77
N ASP A 108 -13.09 -43.22 -25.28
CA ASP A 108 -14.08 -43.81 -26.18
C ASP A 108 -13.42 -44.24 -27.49
N PRO A 109 -13.66 -45.48 -27.97
CA PRO A 109 -12.95 -46.05 -29.11
C PRO A 109 -13.28 -45.39 -30.45
N THR A 110 -14.46 -44.77 -30.56
CA THR A 110 -14.96 -44.20 -31.83
C THR A 110 -14.75 -42.69 -31.93
N THR A 111 -14.82 -41.96 -30.82
CA THR A 111 -14.74 -40.49 -30.80
C THR A 111 -13.45 -39.95 -30.20
N GLY A 112 -12.68 -40.78 -29.51
CA GLY A 112 -11.45 -40.38 -28.81
C GLY A 112 -11.69 -39.47 -27.60
N ARG A 113 -12.96 -39.26 -27.20
CA ARG A 113 -13.30 -38.45 -26.03
C ARG A 113 -12.87 -39.18 -24.76
N ILE A 114 -12.35 -38.43 -23.79
CA ILE A 114 -11.91 -38.98 -22.50
C ILE A 114 -13.14 -39.29 -21.65
N LEU A 115 -13.30 -40.55 -21.24
CA LEU A 115 -14.40 -41.01 -20.40
C LEU A 115 -14.02 -41.02 -18.92
N LYS A 116 -12.85 -41.58 -18.57
CA LYS A 116 -12.43 -41.75 -17.18
C LYS A 116 -10.93 -41.60 -17.02
N VAL A 117 -10.52 -40.91 -15.96
CA VAL A 117 -9.12 -40.70 -15.57
C VAL A 117 -8.94 -41.42 -14.23
N ILE A 118 -8.11 -42.48 -14.20
CA ILE A 118 -7.88 -43.33 -13.02
C ILE A 118 -6.50 -42.98 -12.45
N ARG A 119 -6.47 -42.49 -11.21
CA ARG A 119 -5.24 -42.20 -10.46
C ARG A 119 -4.96 -43.38 -9.49
N PRO A 120 -3.71 -43.85 -9.37
CA PRO A 120 -3.40 -45.05 -8.59
C PRO A 120 -3.47 -44.87 -7.06
N ASP A 121 -3.47 -43.64 -6.55
CA ASP A 121 -3.45 -43.35 -5.11
C ASP A 121 -4.74 -42.63 -4.69
N GLU A 122 -5.83 -43.39 -4.46
CA GLU A 122 -7.10 -42.89 -3.88
C GLU A 122 -7.15 -43.11 -2.35
N ASP A 123 -6.05 -42.91 -1.64
CA ASP A 123 -6.06 -42.80 -0.17
C ASP A 123 -6.37 -41.35 0.24
N GLU A 124 -7.67 -41.05 0.29
CA GLU A 124 -8.45 -40.11 1.12
C GLU A 124 -7.89 -38.82 1.79
N THR A 125 -6.71 -38.25 1.54
CA THR A 125 -6.30 -37.08 2.37
C THR A 125 -5.60 -35.89 1.73
N TYR A 126 -5.64 -35.68 0.41
CA TYR A 126 -5.11 -34.42 -0.14
C TYR A 126 -6.00 -33.84 -1.24
N ASP A 127 -6.97 -33.00 -0.83
CA ASP A 127 -7.81 -32.14 -1.67
C ASP A 127 -7.03 -31.04 -2.41
N ASN A 128 -5.77 -31.30 -2.78
CA ASN A 128 -4.89 -30.33 -3.42
C ASN A 128 -4.43 -30.79 -4.82
N PRO A 129 -5.35 -30.98 -5.79
CA PRO A 129 -5.02 -31.49 -7.13
C PRO A 129 -4.13 -30.53 -7.95
N LEU A 130 -4.03 -29.25 -7.55
CA LEU A 130 -3.17 -28.25 -8.18
C LEU A 130 -1.86 -28.01 -7.43
N ASN A 131 -1.64 -28.70 -6.30
CA ASN A 131 -0.52 -28.46 -5.40
C ASN A 131 -0.42 -26.97 -5.01
N ASP A 132 -1.58 -26.37 -4.73
CA ASP A 132 -1.70 -25.01 -4.25
C ASP A 132 -1.05 -24.92 -2.86
N PRO A 133 0.02 -24.12 -2.70
CA PRO A 133 0.73 -23.97 -1.43
C PRO A 133 -0.16 -23.47 -0.28
N LEU A 134 -1.35 -22.94 -0.56
CA LEU A 134 -2.28 -22.45 0.46
C LEU A 134 -3.05 -23.59 1.17
N ASN A 135 -3.30 -24.72 0.50
CA ASN A 135 -4.13 -25.80 1.03
C ASN A 135 -3.40 -26.65 2.09
N ASP A 136 -2.07 -26.60 2.10
CA ASP A 136 -1.19 -27.28 3.07
C ASP A 136 -0.99 -26.48 4.35
N LEU A 137 -1.49 -25.24 4.39
CA LEU A 137 -1.49 -24.45 5.59
C LEU A 137 -2.66 -24.93 6.47
N PRO A 138 -2.40 -25.41 7.71
CA PRO A 138 -3.48 -25.70 8.63
C PRO A 138 -4.29 -24.42 8.85
N ASP A 139 -5.62 -24.54 8.83
CA ASP A 139 -6.61 -23.49 9.13
C ASP A 139 -6.51 -23.10 10.62
N ASP A 140 -5.35 -22.58 11.01
CA ASP A 140 -5.05 -22.08 12.34
C ASP A 140 -5.34 -20.58 12.35
N ASP A 141 -6.63 -20.26 12.37
CA ASP A 141 -7.18 -18.91 12.55
C ASP A 141 -6.75 -18.24 13.88
N SER A 142 -5.99 -18.97 14.73
CA SER A 142 -5.51 -18.49 16.03
C SER A 142 -4.08 -17.94 16.02
N ARG A 143 -3.35 -18.03 14.89
CA ARG A 143 -2.05 -17.36 14.76
C ARG A 143 -2.22 -15.89 14.45
N ALA A 144 -2.47 -15.11 15.49
CA ALA A 144 -1.86 -13.78 15.57
C ALA A 144 -0.39 -13.95 15.20
N ARG A 145 0.00 -13.52 13.99
CA ARG A 145 1.38 -13.55 13.50
C ARG A 145 2.26 -12.93 14.58
N LYS A 146 2.89 -13.76 15.41
CA LYS A 146 3.91 -13.28 16.34
C LYS A 146 4.98 -12.67 15.44
N PRO A 147 5.26 -11.36 15.52
CA PRO A 147 6.32 -10.77 14.72
C PRO A 147 7.58 -11.56 15.04
N ARG A 148 8.14 -12.23 14.03
CA ARG A 148 9.47 -12.80 14.19
C ARG A 148 10.37 -11.61 14.54
N PRO A 149 11.25 -11.69 15.56
CA PRO A 149 12.22 -10.64 15.81
C PRO A 149 13.15 -10.59 14.61
N LEU A 150 12.78 -9.79 13.61
CA LEU A 150 13.69 -9.39 12.54
C LEU A 150 14.81 -8.63 13.24
N ALA A 151 16.06 -8.88 12.85
CA ALA A 151 17.18 -8.07 13.30
C ALA A 151 16.79 -6.60 13.15
N GLU A 152 16.57 -5.94 14.28
CA GLU A 152 16.04 -4.58 14.29
C GLU A 152 17.11 -3.68 13.71
N HIS A 153 16.89 -3.23 12.48
CA HIS A 153 17.68 -2.14 11.94
C HIS A 153 17.31 -0.89 12.74
N ASP A 154 18.28 -0.28 13.41
CA ASP A 154 18.11 0.97 14.17
C ASP A 154 17.29 2.03 13.39
N ILE A 155 17.54 2.13 12.09
CA ILE A 155 16.84 3.05 11.17
C ILE A 155 15.36 2.71 11.03
N VAL A 156 14.99 1.43 11.01
CA VAL A 156 13.58 1.01 10.91
C VAL A 156 12.85 1.37 12.21
N SER A 157 13.47 1.15 13.37
CA SER A 157 12.90 1.56 14.66
C SER A 157 12.68 3.07 14.73
N GLN A 158 13.62 3.87 14.24
CA GLN A 158 13.45 5.34 14.15
C GLN A 158 12.29 5.74 13.22
N LEU A 159 12.11 5.05 12.10
CA LEU A 159 11.00 5.31 11.17
C LEU A 159 9.64 4.91 11.77
N GLU A 160 9.59 3.80 12.50
CA GLU A 160 8.39 3.36 13.22
C GLU A 160 8.02 4.34 14.34
N ALA A 161 9.01 4.84 15.08
CA ALA A 161 8.80 5.87 16.09
C ALA A 161 8.25 7.16 15.47
N GLN A 162 8.83 7.63 14.35
CA GLN A 162 8.32 8.80 13.63
C GLN A 162 6.87 8.58 13.15
N ALA A 163 6.55 7.41 12.61
CA ALA A 163 5.20 7.09 12.16
C ALA A 163 4.19 7.09 13.32
N ALA A 164 4.57 6.54 14.48
CA ALA A 164 3.74 6.55 15.68
C ALA A 164 3.51 7.98 16.23
N GLU A 165 4.50 8.86 16.12
CA GLU A 165 4.34 10.27 16.45
C GLU A 165 3.41 11.00 15.49
N GLU A 166 3.56 10.76 14.18
CA GLU A 166 2.69 11.31 13.15
C GLU A 166 1.24 10.85 13.35
N GLU A 167 0.99 9.57 13.63
CA GLU A 167 -0.33 9.05 13.96
C GLU A 167 -0.94 9.75 15.18
N LYS A 168 -0.16 9.94 16.25
CA LYS A 168 -0.60 10.71 17.42
C LYS A 168 -0.96 12.15 17.07
N LEU A 169 -0.21 12.79 16.16
CA LEU A 169 -0.52 14.14 15.68
C LEU A 169 -1.78 14.15 14.79
N GLU A 170 -2.00 13.13 13.99
CA GLU A 170 -3.20 12.97 13.18
C GLU A 170 -4.45 12.81 14.04
N LEU A 171 -4.36 11.97 15.08
CA LEU A 171 -5.43 11.79 16.07
C LEU A 171 -5.73 13.08 16.85
N LYS A 172 -4.73 13.94 17.05
CA LYS A 172 -4.89 15.27 17.66
C LYS A 172 -5.52 16.30 16.72
N LYS A 173 -5.72 16.00 15.43
CA LYS A 173 -6.36 16.94 14.49
C LYS A 173 -7.78 17.25 14.99
N ARG A 174 -8.07 18.55 15.15
CA ARG A 174 -9.36 19.01 15.68
C ARG A 174 -10.49 18.54 14.75
N PRO A 175 -11.56 17.93 15.29
CA PRO A 175 -12.70 17.53 14.48
C PRO A 175 -13.38 18.77 13.88
N ARG A 176 -13.99 18.60 12.70
CA ARG A 176 -14.71 19.67 12.00
C ARG A 176 -15.85 20.21 12.88
N GLN A 177 -15.78 21.49 13.19
CA GLN A 177 -16.78 22.22 13.99
C GLN A 177 -17.89 22.79 13.09
N GLN A 178 -19.05 23.05 13.69
CA GLN A 178 -20.11 23.83 13.05
C GLN A 178 -19.76 25.32 13.04
N SER A 179 -20.24 26.04 12.04
CA SER A 179 -20.06 27.51 12.00
C SER A 179 -21.00 28.20 12.99
N GLN A 180 -20.62 29.38 13.48
CA GLN A 180 -21.45 30.15 14.43
C GLN A 180 -22.85 30.43 13.88
N ARG A 181 -22.95 30.84 12.61
CA ARG A 181 -24.24 31.09 11.95
C ARG A 181 -25.11 29.83 11.84
N GLU A 182 -24.49 28.67 11.65
CA GLU A 182 -25.20 27.39 11.63
C GLU A 182 -25.74 27.05 13.01
N GLN A 183 -24.96 27.29 14.07
CA GLN A 183 -25.42 27.10 15.44
C GLN A 183 -26.61 28.00 15.76
N GLU A 184 -26.53 29.30 15.44
CA GLU A 184 -27.66 30.25 15.61
C GLU A 184 -28.91 29.82 14.85
N TRP A 185 -28.74 29.31 13.63
CA TRP A 185 -29.83 28.81 12.82
C TRP A 185 -30.50 27.57 13.44
N LEU A 186 -29.71 26.62 13.94
CA LEU A 186 -30.21 25.44 14.64
C LEU A 186 -30.90 25.83 15.95
N THR A 187 -30.34 26.77 16.71
CA THR A 187 -30.97 27.29 17.93
C THR A 187 -32.37 27.83 17.62
N LYS A 188 -32.53 28.66 16.59
CA LYS A 188 -33.85 29.19 16.17
C LYS A 188 -34.82 28.08 15.72
N LEU A 189 -34.32 27.04 15.06
CA LEU A 189 -35.15 25.90 14.65
C LEU A 189 -35.65 25.10 15.86
N VAL A 190 -34.77 24.83 16.82
CA VAL A 190 -35.09 24.09 18.05
C VAL A 190 -36.03 24.91 18.94
N GLU A 191 -35.79 26.20 19.11
CA GLU A 191 -36.68 27.10 19.86
C GLU A 191 -38.11 27.11 19.29
N LYS A 192 -38.25 27.04 17.96
CA LYS A 192 -39.57 27.12 17.31
C LYS A 192 -40.29 25.78 17.21
N HIS A 193 -39.57 24.69 16.91
CA HIS A 193 -40.18 23.39 16.57
C HIS A 193 -39.87 22.28 17.58
N GLY A 194 -39.04 22.54 18.59
CA GLY A 194 -38.59 21.55 19.56
C GLY A 194 -37.79 20.44 18.89
N ASP A 195 -38.19 19.18 19.10
CA ASP A 195 -37.53 18.00 18.53
C ASP A 195 -38.14 17.55 17.18
N ASN A 196 -39.12 18.28 16.66
CA ASN A 196 -39.87 17.87 15.46
C ASN A 196 -39.13 18.21 14.17
N ILE A 197 -38.22 17.33 13.74
CA ILE A 197 -37.40 17.51 12.52
C ILE A 197 -38.26 17.73 11.26
N ARG A 198 -39.38 16.99 11.14
CA ARG A 198 -40.28 17.12 9.99
C ARG A 198 -40.91 18.51 9.89
N ALA A 199 -41.19 19.14 11.04
CA ALA A 199 -41.71 20.51 11.10
C ALA A 199 -40.63 21.54 10.73
N MET A 200 -39.38 21.33 11.19
CA MET A 200 -38.23 22.17 10.83
C MET A 200 -37.97 22.18 9.32
N VAL A 201 -38.05 21.03 8.67
CA VAL A 201 -37.85 20.91 7.21
C VAL A 201 -38.93 21.67 6.45
N ARG A 202 -40.18 21.61 6.91
CA ARG A 202 -41.32 22.29 6.28
C ARG A 202 -41.35 23.80 6.55
N ASP A 203 -40.51 24.32 7.45
CA ASP A 203 -40.48 25.74 7.78
C ASP A 203 -39.83 26.57 6.66
N LYS A 204 -40.66 27.19 5.82
CA LYS A 204 -40.19 28.03 4.71
C LYS A 204 -39.40 29.27 5.13
N LYS A 205 -39.60 29.77 6.37
CA LYS A 205 -38.94 31.00 6.85
C LYS A 205 -37.58 30.69 7.43
N LEU A 206 -37.52 29.70 8.31
CA LEU A 206 -36.26 29.31 8.97
C LEU A 206 -35.42 28.40 8.08
N ASN A 207 -36.00 27.56 7.22
CA ASN A 207 -35.28 26.71 6.27
C ASN A 207 -35.42 27.21 4.81
N PRO A 208 -34.90 28.41 4.46
CA PRO A 208 -35.07 28.97 3.12
C PRO A 208 -34.34 28.16 2.05
N MET A 209 -33.25 27.49 2.44
CA MET A 209 -32.46 26.64 1.53
C MET A 209 -33.04 25.23 1.37
N GLN A 210 -34.21 24.93 1.94
CA GLN A 210 -34.89 23.66 1.81
C GLN A 210 -33.99 22.46 2.17
N GLN A 211 -33.24 22.58 3.27
CA GLN A 211 -32.41 21.50 3.79
C GLN A 211 -33.26 20.27 4.09
N THR A 212 -32.71 19.09 3.78
CA THR A 212 -33.39 17.81 3.93
C THR A 212 -33.45 17.37 5.40
N GLU A 213 -34.36 16.44 5.71
CA GLU A 213 -34.52 15.87 7.06
C GLU A 213 -33.20 15.27 7.58
N GLY A 214 -32.48 14.53 6.72
CA GLY A 214 -31.22 13.90 7.08
C GLY A 214 -30.10 14.91 7.36
N ASP A 215 -30.06 16.04 6.65
CA ASP A 215 -29.05 17.08 6.88
C ASP A 215 -29.31 17.80 8.21
N ILE A 216 -30.55 18.25 8.44
CA ILE A 216 -30.93 18.89 9.71
C ILE A 216 -30.69 17.93 10.90
N SER A 217 -31.05 16.65 10.77
CA SER A 217 -30.78 15.65 11.80
C SER A 217 -29.29 15.51 12.13
N LYS A 218 -28.42 15.41 11.11
CA LYS A 218 -26.97 15.28 11.30
C LYS A 218 -26.38 16.52 11.98
N ARG A 219 -26.86 17.72 11.62
CA ARG A 219 -26.41 18.98 12.21
C ARG A 219 -26.90 19.16 13.64
N LEU A 220 -28.15 18.82 13.94
CA LEU A 220 -28.68 18.81 15.30
C LEU A 220 -27.90 17.87 16.21
N LYS A 221 -27.60 16.64 15.76
CA LYS A 221 -26.79 15.69 16.55
C LYS A 221 -25.42 16.27 16.92
N LYS A 222 -24.76 16.96 15.99
CA LYS A 222 -23.46 17.61 16.26
C LYS A 222 -23.61 18.80 17.23
N TRP A 223 -24.63 19.62 17.01
CA TRP A 223 -24.93 20.79 17.84
C TRP A 223 -25.26 20.38 19.29
N MET A 224 -26.11 19.36 19.47
CA MET A 224 -26.44 18.80 20.77
C MET A 224 -25.21 18.23 21.47
N ALA A 225 -24.36 17.48 20.77
CA ALA A 225 -23.11 16.96 21.33
C ALA A 225 -22.15 18.08 21.75
N GLN A 226 -22.09 19.17 20.99
CA GLN A 226 -21.25 20.33 21.31
C GLN A 226 -21.77 21.10 22.54
N ASN A 227 -23.09 21.28 22.65
CA ASN A 227 -23.70 21.96 23.80
C ASN A 227 -23.66 21.11 25.07
N ALA A 228 -23.88 19.80 24.96
CA ALA A 228 -23.74 18.86 26.07
C ALA A 228 -22.30 18.80 26.60
N ALA A 229 -21.29 18.98 25.75
CA ALA A 229 -19.89 19.05 26.17
C ALA A 229 -19.50 20.40 26.82
N THR A 230 -20.34 21.44 26.66
CA THR A 230 -20.10 22.78 27.20
C THR A 230 -20.81 23.01 28.55
N THR A 231 -21.77 22.16 28.90
CA THR A 231 -22.52 22.18 30.18
C THR A 231 -21.88 21.23 31.18
#